data_AF-D0LHJ3-F1
#
_entry.id   AF-D0LHJ3-F1
#
_cell.length_a   1.000
_cell.length_b   1.000
_cell.length_c   1.000
_cell.angle_alpha   90.00
_cell.angle_beta   90.00
_cell.angle_gamma   90.00
#
_symmetry.space_group_name_H-M   'P 1'
#
loop_
_entity.id
_entity.type
_entity.pdbx_description
1 polymer ?
#
loop_
_entity_poly.entity_id
_entity_poly.type
_entity_poly.pdbx_seq_one_letter_code
_entity_poly.pdbx_strand_id
1 'polypeptide(L)'
;MHATRPRSTRRSQGGFTLLELIIAMGICLVGLAGLMSLYLTTVQANGRATHTAIASTLGQQVMEELRNMPVQQPDPGYNGVTMETLAGGPIGTAQSTLISRTTTARDNLVYTVTVTANALGPVGDPRENLIFLRATVNWADQGATDDGSADQRLRHQIVFETMRTRQDML
;
A
#
# COMPACT_ATOMS: atom_id res chain seq x y z
N MET A 1 36.55 33.88 -75.76
CA MET A 1 36.61 33.25 -74.42
C MET A 1 35.18 32.90 -74.01
N HIS A 2 34.82 31.62 -74.05
CA HIS A 2 33.46 31.13 -73.82
C HIS A 2 33.34 30.66 -72.36
N ALA A 3 32.52 31.35 -71.56
CA ALA A 3 32.28 30.98 -70.17
C ALA A 3 31.15 29.94 -70.09
N THR A 4 31.49 28.70 -69.72
CA THR A 4 30.54 27.61 -69.50
C THR A 4 29.80 27.85 -68.19
N ARG A 5 28.51 28.23 -68.25
CA ARG A 5 27.68 28.38 -67.05
C ARG A 5 27.44 27.01 -66.38
N PRO A 6 27.61 26.88 -65.06
CA PRO A 6 27.31 25.65 -64.35
C PRO A 6 25.80 25.39 -64.41
N ARG A 7 25.43 24.21 -64.91
CA ARG A 7 24.06 23.74 -65.01
C ARG A 7 23.59 23.32 -63.62
N SER A 8 22.73 24.15 -63.02
CA SER A 8 22.02 23.84 -61.78
C SER A 8 21.27 22.51 -61.91
N THR A 9 21.78 21.46 -61.26
CA THR A 9 21.08 20.18 -61.11
C THR A 9 19.87 20.40 -60.21
N ARG A 10 18.66 20.52 -60.80
CA ARG A 10 17.41 20.47 -60.05
C ARG A 10 17.36 19.11 -59.35
N ARG A 11 17.60 19.09 -58.03
CA ARG A 11 17.31 17.92 -57.20
C ARG A 11 15.82 17.60 -57.40
N SER A 12 15.50 16.40 -57.87
CA SER A 12 14.11 15.98 -58.01
C SER A 12 13.47 16.03 -56.63
N GLN A 13 12.52 16.94 -56.44
CA GLN A 13 11.65 16.92 -55.27
C GLN A 13 10.73 15.71 -55.45
N GLY A 14 11.15 14.57 -54.92
CA GLY A 14 10.31 13.37 -54.84
C GLY A 14 9.18 13.68 -53.87
N GLY A 15 7.97 13.86 -54.40
CA GLY A 15 6.78 13.95 -53.57
C GLY A 15 6.60 12.66 -52.78
N PHE A 16 6.07 12.79 -51.57
CA PHE A 16 5.75 11.66 -50.70
C PHE A 16 4.67 10.80 -51.36
N THR A 17 4.85 9.48 -51.39
CA THR A 17 3.84 8.62 -52.02
C THR A 17 2.65 8.43 -51.08
N LEU A 18 1.45 8.27 -51.64
CA LEU A 18 0.25 7.95 -50.85
C LEU A 18 0.42 6.65 -50.06
N LEU A 19 1.14 5.67 -50.65
CA LEU A 19 1.49 4.41 -50.00
C LEU A 19 2.34 4.63 -48.74
N GLU A 20 3.33 5.53 -48.83
CA GLU A 20 4.23 5.86 -47.71
C GLU A 20 3.48 6.50 -46.55
N LEU A 21 2.47 7.33 -46.85
CA LEU A 21 1.59 7.90 -45.83
C LEU A 21 0.75 6.81 -45.15
N ILE A 22 0.16 5.90 -45.92
CA ILE A 22 -0.64 4.80 -45.36
C ILE A 22 0.21 3.88 -44.47
N ILE A 23 1.44 3.56 -44.90
CA ILE A 23 2.36 2.75 -44.10
C ILE A 23 2.75 3.49 -42.82
N ALA A 24 3.11 4.77 -42.92
CA ALA A 24 3.45 5.59 -41.76
C ALA A 24 2.28 5.69 -40.76
N MET A 25 1.07 5.89 -41.25
CA MET A 25 -0.14 5.89 -40.42
C MET A 25 -0.38 4.52 -39.76
N GLY A 26 -0.18 3.42 -40.49
CA GLY A 26 -0.29 2.06 -39.94
C GLY A 26 0.70 1.82 -38.79
N ILE A 27 1.97 2.18 -38.98
CA ILE A 27 3.00 2.09 -37.94
C ILE A 27 2.64 2.99 -36.74
N CYS A 28 2.17 4.21 -37.01
CA CYS A 28 1.76 5.15 -35.97
C CYS A 28 0.61 4.59 -35.11
N LEU A 29 -0.41 3.99 -35.73
CA LEU A 29 -1.53 3.38 -35.02
C LEU A 29 -1.08 2.23 -34.12
N VAL A 30 -0.18 1.36 -34.61
CA VAL A 30 0.39 0.28 -33.79
C VAL A 30 1.21 0.85 -32.62
N GLY A 31 2.00 1.90 -32.87
CA GLY A 31 2.76 2.59 -31.83
C GLY A 31 1.87 3.20 -30.74
N LEU A 32 0.79 3.88 -31.14
CA LEU A 32 -0.18 4.47 -30.21
C LEU A 32 -0.94 3.41 -29.41
N ALA A 33 -1.28 2.27 -30.02
CA ALA A 33 -1.90 1.16 -29.31
C ALA A 33 -0.98 0.62 -28.21
N GLY A 34 0.31 0.44 -28.51
CA GLY A 34 1.31 0.04 -27.51
C GLY A 34 1.47 1.07 -26.39
N LEU A 35 1.49 2.36 -26.73
CA LEU A 35 1.57 3.44 -25.75
C LEU A 35 0.34 3.47 -24.82
N MET A 36 -0.85 3.22 -25.36
CA MET A 36 -2.08 3.18 -24.57
C MET A 36 -2.04 2.06 -23.52
N SER A 37 -1.53 0.89 -23.87
CA SER A 37 -1.34 -0.21 -22.90
C SER A 37 -0.40 0.19 -21.76
N LEU A 38 0.73 0.81 -22.09
CA LEU A 38 1.69 1.29 -21.07
C LEU A 38 1.09 2.38 -20.18
N TYR A 39 0.31 3.30 -20.77
CA TYR A 39 -0.38 4.34 -20.03
C TYR A 39 -1.33 3.74 -18.98
N LEU A 40 -2.16 2.77 -19.38
CA LEU A 40 -3.09 2.10 -18.45
C LEU A 40 -2.35 1.39 -17.31
N THR A 41 -1.26 0.67 -17.61
CA THR A 41 -0.43 0.02 -16.60
C THR A 41 0.17 1.03 -15.62
N THR A 42 0.65 2.17 -16.12
CA THR A 42 1.26 3.22 -15.29
C THR A 42 0.22 3.85 -14.35
N VAL A 43 -0.98 4.15 -14.85
CA VAL A 43 -2.07 4.70 -14.04
C VAL A 43 -2.46 3.73 -12.91
N GLN A 44 -2.60 2.43 -13.23
CA GLN A 44 -2.90 1.41 -12.22
C GLN A 44 -1.79 1.26 -11.18
N ALA A 45 -0.52 1.27 -11.61
CA ALA A 45 0.63 1.20 -10.72
C ALA A 45 0.68 2.39 -9.75
N ASN A 46 0.42 3.61 -10.25
CA ASN A 46 0.36 4.82 -9.42
C ASN A 46 -0.78 4.78 -8.39
N GLY A 47 -1.94 4.24 -8.77
CA GLY A 47 -3.04 4.01 -7.83
C GLY A 47 -2.62 3.10 -6.67
N ARG A 48 -2.04 1.94 -6.97
CA ARG A 48 -1.54 1.00 -5.95
C ARG A 48 -0.46 1.59 -5.06
N ALA A 49 0.47 2.36 -5.63
CA ALA A 49 1.50 3.06 -4.87
C ALA A 49 0.88 4.07 -3.88
N THR A 50 -0.15 4.80 -4.31
CA THR A 50 -0.90 5.72 -3.45
C THR A 50 -1.55 4.99 -2.28
N HIS A 51 -2.21 3.85 -2.53
CA HIS A 51 -2.83 3.08 -1.45
C HIS A 51 -1.84 2.54 -0.44
N THR A 52 -0.69 2.07 -0.91
CA THR A 52 0.41 1.60 -0.06
C THR A 52 0.97 2.74 0.80
N ALA A 53 1.12 3.95 0.24
CA ALA A 53 1.59 5.11 0.98
C ALA A 53 0.60 5.54 2.08
N ILE A 54 -0.71 5.54 1.77
CA ILE A 54 -1.76 5.81 2.76
C ILE A 54 -1.71 4.77 3.88
N ALA A 55 -1.68 3.47 3.54
CA ALA A 55 -1.61 2.39 4.52
C ALA A 55 -0.36 2.50 5.41
N SER A 56 0.80 2.83 4.82
CA SER A 56 2.03 3.06 5.58
C SER A 56 1.90 4.23 6.54
N THR A 57 1.31 5.34 6.10
CA THR A 57 1.11 6.53 6.93
C THR A 57 0.17 6.22 8.10
N LEU A 58 -0.93 5.50 7.86
CA LEU A 58 -1.85 5.06 8.91
C LEU A 58 -1.16 4.15 9.92
N GLY A 59 -0.37 3.18 9.45
CA GLY A 59 0.38 2.28 10.32
C GLY A 59 1.40 3.02 11.18
N GLN A 60 2.15 3.96 10.59
CA GLN A 60 3.09 4.81 11.32
C GLN A 60 2.40 5.69 12.37
N GLN A 61 1.29 6.33 12.02
CA GLN A 61 0.51 7.13 12.97
C GLN A 61 0.07 6.29 14.17
N VAL A 62 -0.46 5.10 13.91
CA VAL A 62 -0.88 4.18 14.99
C VAL A 62 0.30 3.72 15.82
N MET A 63 1.46 3.45 15.22
CA MET A 63 2.66 3.09 15.98
C MET A 63 3.16 4.24 16.87
N GLU A 64 3.07 5.49 16.42
CA GLU A 64 3.39 6.66 17.23
C GLU A 64 2.34 6.92 18.32
N GLU A 65 1.05 6.73 18.03
CA GLU A 65 -0.01 6.74 19.04
C GLU A 65 0.27 5.69 20.14
N LEU A 66 0.56 4.45 19.74
CA LEU A 66 0.89 3.35 20.66
C LEU A 66 2.17 3.60 21.45
N ARG A 67 3.14 4.32 20.88
CA ARG A 67 4.36 4.72 21.60
C ARG A 67 4.02 5.68 22.73
N ASN A 68 3.10 6.62 22.49
CA ASN A 68 2.70 7.65 23.44
C ASN A 68 1.58 7.21 24.40
N MET A 69 0.92 6.07 24.15
CA MET A 69 -0.19 5.59 24.97
C MET A 69 0.33 4.93 26.27
N PRO A 70 -0.03 5.47 27.45
CA PRO A 70 0.14 4.75 28.71
C PRO A 70 -0.90 3.64 28.81
N VAL A 71 -0.45 2.47 29.27
CA VAL A 71 -1.19 1.21 29.20
C VAL A 71 -2.43 1.14 30.10
N GLN A 72 -2.53 2.04 31.08
CA GLN A 72 -3.51 1.93 32.15
C GLN A 72 -4.86 2.57 31.85
N GLN A 73 -5.02 3.32 30.76
CA GLN A 73 -6.25 4.06 30.53
C GLN A 73 -7.02 3.46 29.33
N PRO A 74 -8.13 2.74 29.59
CA PRO A 74 -9.10 2.44 28.55
C PRO A 74 -9.69 3.77 28.11
N ASP A 75 -9.25 4.29 26.98
CA ASP A 75 -9.83 5.46 26.36
C ASP A 75 -11.24 5.09 25.84
N PRO A 76 -12.30 5.92 25.99
CA PRO A 76 -13.69 5.53 25.74
C PRO A 76 -14.04 5.10 24.29
N GLY A 77 -13.10 5.27 23.35
CA GLY A 77 -13.19 4.79 21.97
C GLY A 77 -12.50 3.46 21.68
N TYR A 78 -11.90 2.83 22.70
CA TYR A 78 -11.14 1.59 22.61
C TYR A 78 -11.96 0.48 23.27
N ASN A 79 -11.94 -0.73 22.70
CA ASN A 79 -12.69 -1.89 23.19
C ASN A 79 -12.11 -2.50 24.49
N GLY A 80 -11.70 -1.65 25.45
CA GLY A 80 -11.62 -2.00 26.87
C GLY A 80 -10.66 -3.12 27.24
N VAL A 81 -9.61 -3.40 26.46
CA VAL A 81 -8.64 -4.42 26.85
C VAL A 81 -7.56 -3.79 27.74
N THR A 82 -7.67 -4.02 29.04
CA THR A 82 -6.63 -3.68 30.01
C THR A 82 -5.46 -4.68 29.89
N MET A 83 -4.23 -4.24 30.14
CA MET A 83 -3.08 -5.18 30.14
C MET A 83 -3.10 -6.22 31.25
N GLU A 84 -3.96 -6.04 32.25
CA GLU A 84 -4.30 -7.08 33.23
C GLU A 84 -4.94 -8.30 32.56
N THR A 85 -5.69 -8.11 31.47
CA THR A 85 -6.26 -9.20 30.65
C THR A 85 -5.19 -9.95 29.85
N LEU A 86 -4.06 -9.30 29.53
CA LEU A 86 -2.92 -9.93 28.84
C LEU A 86 -2.01 -10.74 29.78
N ALA A 87 -1.97 -10.38 31.07
CA ALA A 87 -1.08 -11.00 32.06
C ALA A 87 -1.60 -12.33 32.64
N GLY A 88 -2.90 -12.63 32.50
CA GLY A 88 -3.54 -13.79 33.14
C GLY A 88 -3.76 -15.02 32.24
N GLY A 89 -3.43 -14.95 30.95
CA GLY A 89 -3.73 -16.02 29.98
C GLY A 89 -2.57 -17.00 29.75
N PRO A 90 -2.84 -18.27 29.39
CA PRO A 90 -1.81 -19.21 28.96
C PRO A 90 -1.01 -18.65 27.77
N ILE A 91 0.31 -18.89 27.76
CA ILE A 91 1.26 -18.47 26.72
C ILE A 91 0.66 -18.69 25.32
N GLY A 92 0.65 -17.65 24.48
CA GLY A 92 0.18 -17.73 23.10
C GLY A 92 -1.33 -17.69 22.90
N THR A 93 -2.13 -17.54 23.97
CA THR A 93 -3.60 -17.59 23.88
C THR A 93 -4.27 -16.24 24.14
N ALA A 94 -3.64 -15.33 24.89
CA ALA A 94 -4.16 -13.99 25.13
C ALA A 94 -3.69 -13.00 24.05
N GLN A 95 -4.14 -13.19 22.82
CA GLN A 95 -4.08 -12.11 21.82
C GLN A 95 -5.19 -11.13 22.14
N SER A 96 -4.83 -9.90 22.47
CA SER A 96 -5.81 -8.86 22.74
C SER A 96 -5.78 -7.83 21.65
N THR A 97 -6.90 -7.63 20.98
CA THR A 97 -7.08 -6.50 20.06
C THR A 97 -7.20 -5.23 20.88
N LEU A 98 -6.15 -4.41 20.86
CA LEU A 98 -6.13 -3.12 21.55
C LEU A 98 -6.89 -2.06 20.77
N ILE A 99 -6.74 -2.06 19.44
CA ILE A 99 -7.31 -1.06 18.54
C ILE A 99 -7.89 -1.77 17.32
N SER A 100 -9.09 -1.39 16.92
CA SER A 100 -9.62 -1.67 15.58
C SER A 100 -10.20 -0.38 15.04
N ARG A 101 -9.53 0.23 14.05
CA ARG A 101 -9.94 1.50 13.43
C ARG A 101 -10.18 1.26 11.95
N THR A 102 -11.31 1.75 11.46
CA THR A 102 -11.59 1.75 10.03
C THR A 102 -11.61 3.18 9.53
N THR A 103 -10.94 3.44 8.42
CA THR A 103 -10.94 4.74 7.73
C THR A 103 -11.19 4.54 6.24
N THR A 104 -11.95 5.46 5.65
CA THR A 104 -12.32 5.40 4.24
C THR A 104 -11.60 6.51 3.49
N ALA A 105 -10.86 6.16 2.44
CA ALA A 105 -10.22 7.15 1.59
C ALA A 105 -11.20 7.74 0.56
N ARG A 106 -10.72 8.76 -0.18
CA ARG A 106 -11.54 9.56 -1.12
C ARG A 106 -12.19 8.73 -2.24
N ASP A 107 -11.62 7.58 -2.56
CA ASP A 107 -12.06 6.63 -3.58
C ASP A 107 -12.97 5.52 -3.04
N ASN A 108 -13.49 5.70 -1.81
CA ASN A 108 -14.33 4.74 -1.10
C ASN A 108 -13.61 3.42 -0.74
N LEU A 109 -12.27 3.40 -0.84
CA LEU A 109 -11.46 2.29 -0.36
C LEU A 109 -11.38 2.32 1.17
N VAL A 110 -11.65 1.17 1.79
CA VAL A 110 -11.67 1.02 3.24
C VAL A 110 -10.35 0.43 3.72
N TYR A 111 -9.73 1.13 4.67
CA TYR A 111 -8.55 0.67 5.39
C TYR A 111 -8.96 0.29 6.82
N THR A 112 -8.62 -0.93 7.22
CA THR A 112 -8.83 -1.41 8.59
C THR A 112 -7.49 -1.61 9.26
N VAL A 113 -7.25 -0.86 10.33
CA VAL A 113 -6.07 -0.99 11.19
C VAL A 113 -6.46 -1.79 12.43
N THR A 114 -5.81 -2.93 12.61
CA THR A 114 -5.99 -3.78 13.79
C THR A 114 -4.67 -3.82 14.55
N VAL A 115 -4.70 -3.45 15.83
CA VAL A 115 -3.55 -3.59 16.72
C VAL A 115 -3.81 -4.72 17.69
N THR A 116 -2.88 -5.67 17.74
CA THR A 116 -2.87 -6.74 18.74
C THR A 116 -1.65 -6.63 19.64
N ALA A 117 -1.83 -7.03 20.88
CA ALA A 117 -0.76 -7.14 21.86
C ALA A 117 -0.67 -8.56 22.40
N ASN A 118 0.56 -9.05 22.53
CA ASN A 118 0.87 -10.38 23.03
C ASN A 118 1.98 -10.30 24.09
N ALA A 119 1.76 -10.88 25.27
CA ALA A 119 2.82 -11.04 26.26
C ALA A 119 3.81 -12.14 25.83
N LEU A 120 5.11 -11.90 26.02
CA LEU A 120 6.19 -12.78 25.58
C LEU A 120 6.73 -13.64 26.74
N GLY A 121 5.89 -14.33 27.50
CA GLY A 121 6.37 -15.29 28.50
C GLY A 121 5.27 -15.74 29.48
N PRO A 122 5.45 -16.90 30.14
CA PRO A 122 4.58 -17.29 31.24
C PRO A 122 4.73 -16.33 32.43
N VAL A 123 3.69 -16.25 33.25
CA VAL A 123 3.74 -15.53 34.54
C VAL A 123 4.90 -16.08 35.38
N GLY A 124 5.79 -15.20 35.83
CA GLY A 124 7.01 -15.53 36.57
C GLY A 124 8.28 -15.74 35.73
N ASP A 125 8.21 -15.66 34.39
CA ASP A 125 9.38 -15.60 33.52
C ASP A 125 9.91 -14.15 33.43
N PRO A 126 11.23 -13.89 33.45
CA PRO A 126 11.77 -12.55 33.18
C PRO A 126 11.27 -11.91 31.87
N ARG A 127 10.82 -12.70 30.88
CA ARG A 127 10.23 -12.21 29.63
C ARG A 127 8.74 -11.83 29.74
N GLU A 128 8.08 -12.10 30.86
CA GLU A 128 6.70 -11.66 31.15
C GLU A 128 6.56 -10.13 31.05
N ASN A 129 7.65 -9.41 31.29
CA ASN A 129 7.70 -7.97 31.19
C ASN A 129 7.81 -7.47 29.73
N LEU A 130 7.86 -8.35 28.72
CA LEU A 130 7.92 -7.98 27.31
C LEU A 130 6.55 -8.13 26.65
N ILE A 131 6.13 -7.09 25.94
CA ILE A 131 4.90 -7.05 25.15
C ILE A 131 5.28 -6.88 23.69
N PHE A 132 4.74 -7.75 22.86
CA PHE A 132 4.80 -7.65 21.41
C PHE A 132 3.55 -6.98 20.90
N LEU A 133 3.71 -5.80 20.30
CA LEU A 133 2.64 -5.07 19.63
C LEU A 133 2.75 -5.32 18.13
N ARG A 134 1.63 -5.66 17.50
CA ARG A 134 1.50 -5.80 16.06
C ARG A 134 0.37 -4.92 15.57
N ALA A 135 0.67 -3.98 14.70
CA ALA A 135 -0.33 -3.19 13.97
C ALA A 135 -0.42 -3.71 12.53
N THR A 136 -1.59 -4.20 12.14
CA THR A 136 -1.87 -4.67 10.78
C THR A 136 -2.82 -3.68 10.11
N VAL A 137 -2.39 -3.11 8.99
CA VAL A 137 -3.23 -2.29 8.12
C VAL A 137 -3.67 -3.14 6.94
N ASN A 138 -4.98 -3.33 6.78
CA ASN A 138 -5.57 -4.12 5.70
C ASN A 138 -6.40 -3.23 4.79
N TRP A 139 -6.34 -3.48 3.49
CA TRP A 139 -7.27 -2.93 2.50
C TRP A 139 -7.46 -3.93 1.36
N ALA A 140 -8.47 -3.71 0.51
CA ALA A 140 -8.74 -4.60 -0.60
C ALA A 140 -9.12 -3.83 -1.86
N ASP A 141 -8.53 -4.18 -3.00
CA ASP A 141 -8.88 -3.61 -4.30
C ASP A 141 -10.36 -3.90 -4.63
N GLN A 142 -10.96 -3.06 -5.48
CA GLN A 142 -12.35 -3.21 -5.90
C GLN A 142 -12.61 -4.61 -6.48
N GLY A 143 -13.66 -5.28 -5.99
CA GLY A 143 -14.02 -6.64 -6.40
C GLY A 143 -13.67 -7.71 -5.37
N ALA A 144 -12.97 -7.37 -4.28
CA ALA A 144 -12.85 -8.27 -3.13
C ALA A 144 -14.22 -8.45 -2.45
N THR A 145 -14.67 -9.70 -2.29
CA THR A 145 -15.89 -10.03 -1.55
C THR A 145 -15.60 -10.14 -0.05
N ASP A 146 -16.55 -9.72 0.80
CA ASP A 146 -16.47 -9.81 2.26
C ASP A 146 -16.93 -11.17 2.82
N ASP A 147 -17.33 -12.09 1.95
CA ASP A 147 -17.91 -13.40 2.27
C ASP A 147 -16.89 -14.46 2.71
N GLY A 148 -15.62 -14.07 2.90
CA GLY A 148 -14.54 -15.01 3.25
C GLY A 148 -14.18 -16.00 2.15
N SER A 149 -14.87 -16.00 1.00
CA SER A 149 -14.54 -16.77 -0.21
C SER A 149 -13.53 -16.04 -1.12
N ALA A 150 -13.04 -14.88 -0.65
CA ALA A 150 -12.34 -13.87 -1.43
C ALA A 150 -11.08 -14.36 -2.13
N ASP A 151 -10.95 -13.96 -3.39
CA ASP A 151 -9.70 -13.94 -4.14
C ASP A 151 -8.65 -13.14 -3.34
N GLN A 152 -7.80 -13.85 -2.60
CA GLN A 152 -6.78 -13.27 -1.72
C GLN A 152 -5.82 -12.33 -2.48
N ARG A 153 -5.76 -12.43 -3.80
CA ARG A 153 -4.93 -11.59 -4.67
C ARG A 153 -5.34 -10.11 -4.65
N LEU A 154 -6.58 -9.81 -4.26
CA LEU A 154 -7.09 -8.44 -4.18
C LEU A 154 -6.96 -7.85 -2.78
N ARG A 155 -6.55 -8.64 -1.78
CA ARG A 155 -6.37 -8.19 -0.40
C ARG A 155 -4.91 -7.87 -0.15
N HIS A 156 -4.67 -6.71 0.45
CA HIS A 156 -3.36 -6.19 0.74
C HIS A 156 -3.22 -5.92 2.23
N GLN A 157 -2.02 -6.12 2.75
CA GLN A 157 -1.73 -5.84 4.15
C GLN A 157 -0.31 -5.29 4.34
N ILE A 158 -0.16 -4.39 5.30
CA ILE A 158 1.14 -3.97 5.83
C ILE A 158 1.12 -4.23 7.33
N VAL A 159 2.19 -4.84 7.84
CA VAL A 159 2.34 -5.18 9.25
C VAL A 159 3.50 -4.37 9.83
N PHE A 160 3.24 -3.72 10.96
CA PHE A 160 4.23 -3.07 11.80
C PHE A 160 4.30 -3.79 13.13
N GLU A 161 5.51 -3.99 13.63
CA GLU A 161 5.74 -4.74 14.86
C GLU A 161 6.71 -3.96 15.74
N THR A 162 6.43 -3.94 17.04
CA THR A 162 7.38 -3.42 18.03
C THR A 162 7.33 -4.27 19.28
N MET A 163 8.48 -4.40 19.94
CA MET A 163 8.57 -4.93 21.29
C MET A 163 8.72 -3.76 22.26
N ARG A 164 8.02 -3.83 23.38
CA ARG A 164 8.16 -2.87 24.49
C ARG A 164 8.21 -3.62 25.80
N THR A 165 8.84 -3.01 26.80
CA THR A 165 8.75 -3.53 28.16
C THR A 165 7.52 -2.96 28.86
N ARG A 166 6.89 -3.72 29.75
CA ARG A 166 5.78 -3.28 30.59
C ARG A 166 6.25 -2.21 31.60
N GLN A 167 7.55 -2.12 31.89
CA GLN A 167 8.13 -1.04 32.72
C GLN A 167 8.24 0.30 31.99
N ASP A 168 8.48 0.31 30.67
CA ASP A 168 8.48 1.54 29.84
C ASP A 168 7.08 2.11 29.59
N MET A 169 6.07 1.57 30.27
CA MET A 169 4.63 1.78 30.04
C MET A 169 3.85 2.15 31.31
N LEU A 170 4.55 2.26 32.46
CA LEU A 170 4.06 2.77 33.75
C LEU A 170 4.48 4.24 33.91
#